data_AF-A0A2V3A5Z7-F1
#
_entry.id   AF-A0A2V3A5Z7-F1
#
_cell.length_a   1.000
_cell.length_b   1.000
_cell.length_c   1.000
_cell.angle_alpha   90.00
_cell.angle_beta   90.00
_cell.angle_gamma   90.00
#
_symmetry.space_group_name_H-M   'P 1'
#
loop_
_entity.id
_entity.type
_entity.pdbx_description
1 polymer ?
#
loop_
_entity_poly.entity_id
_entity_poly.type
_entity_poly.pdbx_seq_one_letter_code
_entity_poly.pdbx_strand_id
1 'polypeptide(L)'
;MFFWDSIFEDISKEYPNVPTYSYLIDAAAMYLVKDPARFEVVVTSNLFGDILTDLGAALGGSLGLAAGANINPERTYPSMFEPIHGSAPDIAGKGIANPLAAIWYIWDLGVFLLYYI
;
A
#
# COMPACT_ATOMS: atom_id res chain seq x y z
N MET A 1 -18.00 5.68 1.41
CA MET A 1 -18.94 4.52 1.32
C MET A 1 -19.66 4.49 2.66
N PHE A 2 -20.99 4.64 2.73
CA PHE A 2 -21.66 4.98 4.02
C PHE A 2 -21.25 4.10 5.22
N PHE A 3 -21.21 2.78 5.04
CA PHE A 3 -20.80 1.88 6.13
C PHE A 3 -19.31 1.98 6.48
N TRP A 4 -18.43 2.04 5.47
CA TRP A 4 -17.00 2.24 5.67
C TRP A 4 -16.70 3.53 6.44
N ASP A 5 -17.35 4.62 6.03
CA ASP A 5 -17.15 5.94 6.61
C ASP A 5 -17.60 5.96 8.08
N SER A 6 -18.72 5.30 8.41
CA SER A 6 -19.21 5.14 9.78
C SER A 6 -18.22 4.37 10.66
N ILE A 7 -17.70 3.23 10.19
CA ILE A 7 -16.74 2.44 10.97
C ILE A 7 -15.43 3.21 11.16
N PHE A 8 -14.95 3.90 10.12
CA PHE A 8 -13.74 4.72 10.21
C PHE A 8 -13.91 5.86 11.23
N GLU A 9 -15.06 6.55 11.21
CA GLU A 9 -15.36 7.60 12.18
C GLU A 9 -15.37 7.06 13.62
N ASP A 10 -15.98 5.89 13.85
CA ASP A 10 -16.03 5.27 15.17
C ASP A 10 -14.64 4.89 15.69
N ILE A 11 -13.81 4.23 14.87
CA ILE A 11 -12.43 3.88 15.24
C ILE A 11 -11.57 5.14 15.44
N SER A 12 -11.78 6.21 14.66
CA SER A 12 -10.99 7.43 14.80
C SER A 12 -11.12 8.09 16.18
N LYS A 13 -12.25 7.89 16.87
CA LYS A 13 -12.49 8.39 18.24
C LYS A 13 -11.56 7.73 19.27
N GLU A 14 -11.07 6.51 18.99
CA GLU A 14 -10.09 5.82 19.82
C GLU A 14 -8.67 6.40 19.69
N TYR A 15 -8.41 7.16 18.62
CA TYR A 15 -7.10 7.76 18.30
C TYR A 15 -7.19 9.28 18.07
N PRO A 16 -7.63 10.07 19.06
CA PRO A 16 -7.94 11.50 18.87
C PRO A 16 -6.73 12.38 18.51
N ASN A 17 -5.50 11.88 18.73
CA ASN A 17 -4.26 12.58 18.39
C ASN A 17 -3.82 12.37 16.93
N VAL A 18 -4.51 11.51 16.17
CA VAL A 18 -4.23 11.25 14.75
C VAL A 18 -5.21 12.06 13.91
N PRO A 19 -4.78 13.12 13.19
CA PRO A 19 -5.67 13.87 12.30
C PRO A 19 -6.18 12.97 11.18
N THR A 20 -7.50 12.91 10.99
CA THR A 20 -8.13 12.09 9.98
C THR A 20 -8.84 12.93 8.92
N TYR A 21 -8.88 12.40 7.69
CA TYR A 21 -9.58 13.00 6.56
C TYR A 21 -10.21 11.89 5.71
N SER A 22 -11.37 12.15 5.12
CA SER A 22 -12.03 11.22 4.19
C SER A 22 -12.16 11.86 2.82
N TYR A 23 -11.84 11.08 1.78
CA TYR A 23 -11.92 11.50 0.38
C TYR A 23 -12.68 10.45 -0.43
N LEU A 24 -13.44 10.92 -1.42
CA LEU A 24 -13.90 10.04 -2.49
C LEU A 24 -12.68 9.61 -3.34
N ILE A 25 -12.78 8.42 -3.93
CA ILE A 25 -11.64 7.78 -4.63
C ILE A 25 -11.11 8.60 -5.80
N ASP A 26 -12.00 9.28 -6.54
CA ASP A 26 -11.67 10.17 -7.63
C ASP A 26 -10.88 11.40 -7.15
N ALA A 27 -11.33 12.02 -6.05
CA ALA A 27 -10.61 13.11 -5.42
C ALA A 27 -9.26 12.66 -4.85
N ALA A 28 -9.21 11.48 -4.20
CA ALA A 28 -7.97 10.91 -3.68
C ALA A 28 -6.93 10.69 -4.79
N ALA A 29 -7.34 10.08 -5.91
CA ALA A 29 -6.48 9.88 -7.07
C ALA A 29 -5.99 11.21 -7.67
N MET A 30 -6.88 12.20 -7.82
CA MET A 30 -6.51 13.55 -8.28
C MET A 30 -5.49 14.20 -7.34
N TYR A 31 -5.70 14.13 -6.03
CA TYR A 31 -4.78 14.71 -5.05
C TYR A 31 -3.44 13.98 -5.01
N LEU A 32 -3.41 12.66 -5.22
CA LEU A 32 -2.16 11.91 -5.27
C LEU A 32 -1.25 12.42 -6.39
N VAL A 33 -1.83 12.86 -7.51
CA VAL A 33 -1.08 13.49 -8.61
C VAL A 33 -0.72 14.95 -8.31
N LYS A 34 -1.68 15.73 -7.80
CA LYS A 34 -1.56 17.19 -7.68
C LYS A 34 -0.77 17.65 -6.44
N ASP A 35 -0.94 16.94 -5.33
CA ASP A 35 -0.45 17.29 -4.00
C ASP A 35 -0.16 16.01 -3.19
N PRO A 36 0.80 15.17 -3.64
CA PRO A 36 1.09 13.88 -2.99
C PRO A 36 1.53 14.02 -1.54
N ALA A 37 2.21 15.12 -1.19
CA ALA A 37 2.74 15.38 0.15
C ALA A 37 1.67 15.54 1.23
N ARG A 38 0.38 15.63 0.86
CA ARG A 38 -0.72 15.66 1.83
C ARG A 38 -1.02 14.29 2.46
N PHE A 39 -0.53 13.21 1.85
CA PHE A 39 -0.80 11.84 2.31
C PHE A 39 0.39 11.31 3.11
N GLU A 40 0.08 10.68 4.24
CA GLU A 40 1.06 9.96 5.05
C GLU A 40 0.65 8.49 5.16
N VAL A 41 -0.53 8.23 5.72
CA VAL A 41 -1.16 6.91 5.77
C VAL A 41 -2.49 6.96 5.05
N VAL A 42 -2.71 6.01 4.14
CA VAL A 42 -3.96 5.89 3.37
C VAL A 42 -4.60 4.55 3.69
N VAL A 43 -5.80 4.60 4.28
CA VAL A 43 -6.61 3.41 4.59
C VAL A 43 -7.72 3.31 3.57
N THR A 44 -7.87 2.15 2.97
CA THR A 44 -8.72 1.98 1.77
C THR A 44 -9.25 0.55 1.68
N SER A 45 -10.33 0.37 0.91
CA SER A 45 -10.84 -0.96 0.56
C SER A 45 -9.90 -1.67 -0.42
N ASN A 46 -10.12 -2.96 -0.66
CA ASN A 46 -9.26 -3.77 -1.52
C ASN A 46 -9.05 -3.16 -2.92
N LEU A 47 -10.13 -2.91 -3.67
CA LEU A 47 -10.05 -2.37 -5.04
C LEU A 47 -9.49 -0.94 -5.09
N PHE A 48 -9.84 -0.10 -4.12
CA PHE A 48 -9.33 1.27 -4.09
C PHE A 48 -7.85 1.31 -3.69
N GLY A 49 -7.42 0.36 -2.86
CA GLY A 49 -6.02 0.19 -2.48
C GLY A 49 -5.20 -0.18 -3.69
N ASP A 50 -5.62 -1.20 -4.42
CA ASP A 50 -5.03 -1.67 -5.67
C ASP A 50 -4.77 -0.52 -6.67
N ILE A 51 -5.80 0.29 -6.94
CA ILE A 51 -5.70 1.46 -7.83
C ILE A 51 -4.71 2.50 -7.30
N LEU A 52 -4.81 2.87 -6.03
CA LEU A 52 -3.99 3.95 -5.45
C LEU A 52 -2.52 3.54 -5.29
N THR A 53 -2.24 2.27 -4.98
CA THR A 53 -0.86 1.77 -4.85
C THR A 53 -0.14 1.75 -6.19
N ASP A 54 -0.82 1.35 -7.27
CA ASP A 54 -0.27 1.40 -8.61
C ASP A 54 -0.03 2.84 -9.08
N LEU A 55 -0.99 3.74 -8.83
CA LEU A 55 -0.83 5.16 -9.14
C LEU A 55 0.34 5.77 -8.37
N GLY A 56 0.47 5.46 -7.08
CA GLY A 56 1.58 5.92 -6.24
C GLY A 56 2.93 5.42 -6.75
N ALA A 57 3.03 4.13 -7.10
CA ALA A 57 4.26 3.55 -7.64
C ALA A 57 4.65 4.16 -9.00
N ALA A 58 3.66 4.41 -9.87
CA ALA A 58 3.88 5.09 -11.14
C ALA A 58 4.37 6.53 -10.95
N LEU A 59 3.79 7.29 -10.01
CA LEU A 59 4.23 8.65 -9.68
C LEU A 59 5.63 8.67 -9.05
N GLY A 60 5.99 7.63 -8.28
CA GLY A 60 7.33 7.41 -7.76
C GLY A 60 8.38 7.06 -8.83
N GLY A 61 7.96 6.83 -10.08
CA GLY A 61 8.83 6.65 -11.24
C GLY A 61 8.93 5.21 -11.75
N SER A 62 8.42 4.20 -11.02
CA SER A 62 8.38 2.81 -11.48
C SER A 62 7.54 1.93 -10.55
N LEU A 63 6.67 1.10 -11.13
CA LEU A 63 5.98 0.04 -10.37
C LEU A 63 6.95 -0.94 -9.70
N GLY A 64 8.15 -1.12 -10.26
CA GLY A 64 9.21 -1.97 -9.72
C GLY A 64 9.89 -1.43 -8.45
N LEU A 65 9.39 -0.33 -7.88
CA LEU A 65 9.85 0.22 -6.59
C LEU A 65 8.91 -0.14 -5.44
N ALA A 66 7.67 -0.53 -5.71
CA ALA A 66 6.67 -0.70 -4.68
C ALA A 66 6.64 -2.14 -4.15
N ALA A 67 6.98 -2.30 -2.87
CA ALA A 67 6.85 -3.54 -2.13
C ALA A 67 5.51 -3.61 -1.39
N GLY A 68 4.98 -4.82 -1.22
CA GLY A 68 3.74 -5.12 -0.53
C GLY A 68 3.93 -6.14 0.59
N ALA A 69 3.12 -5.99 1.64
CA ALA A 69 3.09 -6.90 2.78
C ALA A 69 1.64 -7.25 3.14
N ASN A 70 1.29 -8.52 2.98
CA ASN A 70 0.02 -9.11 3.37
C ASN A 70 0.19 -9.73 4.77
N ILE A 71 -0.11 -8.93 5.79
CA ILE A 71 0.11 -9.31 7.19
C ILE A 71 -1.09 -10.07 7.76
N ASN A 72 -0.85 -11.18 8.45
CA ASN A 72 -1.82 -11.81 9.36
C ASN A 72 -1.50 -11.40 10.81
N PRO A 73 -2.19 -10.39 11.38
CA PRO A 73 -1.83 -9.84 12.68
C PRO A 73 -1.93 -10.85 13.83
N GLU A 74 -2.85 -11.82 13.75
CA GLU A 74 -3.08 -12.86 14.76
C GLU A 74 -2.01 -13.97 14.73
N ARG A 75 -1.19 -14.03 13.68
CA ARG A 75 -0.08 -15.00 13.52
C ARG A 75 -0.51 -16.46 13.57
N THR A 76 -1.76 -16.72 13.20
CA THR A 76 -2.26 -18.09 13.07
C THR A 76 -1.84 -18.73 11.75
N TYR A 77 -1.48 -17.89 10.78
CA TYR A 77 -0.94 -18.27 9.47
C TYR A 77 0.27 -17.38 9.13
N PRO A 78 1.19 -17.86 8.26
CA PRO A 78 2.29 -17.03 7.80
C PRO A 78 1.78 -15.80 7.03
N SER A 79 2.44 -14.66 7.25
CA SER A 79 2.26 -13.46 6.44
C SER A 79 2.98 -13.62 5.09
N MET A 80 2.56 -12.87 4.06
CA MET A 80 3.10 -12.95 2.70
C MET A 80 3.66 -11.60 2.26
N PHE A 81 4.82 -11.61 1.62
CA PHE A 81 5.55 -10.42 1.16
C PHE A 81 5.87 -10.58 -0.32
N GLU A 82 5.53 -9.58 -1.13
CA GLU A 82 5.66 -9.64 -2.59
C GLU A 82 5.74 -8.23 -3.20
N PRO A 83 6.26 -8.07 -4.43
CA PRO A 83 6.12 -6.81 -5.17
C PRO A 83 4.66 -6.47 -5.44
N ILE A 84 4.31 -5.18 -5.48
CA ILE A 84 2.95 -4.76 -5.89
C ILE A 84 2.69 -5.12 -7.36
N HIS A 85 3.71 -4.97 -8.21
CA HIS A 85 3.57 -5.23 -9.64
C HIS A 85 3.39 -6.73 -9.94
N GLY A 86 2.67 -7.02 -11.03
CA GLY A 86 2.52 -8.37 -11.56
C GLY A 86 3.76 -8.91 -12.28
N SER A 87 3.58 -9.97 -13.07
CA SER A 87 4.68 -10.71 -13.71
C SER A 87 5.40 -10.00 -14.87
N ALA A 88 4.89 -8.85 -15.32
CA ALA A 88 5.39 -8.08 -16.47
C ALA A 88 5.77 -8.94 -17.70
N PRO A 89 4.80 -9.65 -18.33
CA PRO A 89 5.07 -10.62 -19.39
C PRO A 89 5.76 -10.04 -20.63
N ASP A 90 5.54 -8.75 -20.90
CA ASP A 90 6.13 -7.99 -22.00
C ASP A 90 7.65 -7.82 -21.87
N ILE A 91 8.21 -7.90 -20.67
CA ILE A 91 9.66 -7.81 -20.39
C ILE A 91 10.27 -9.07 -19.78
N ALA A 92 9.48 -10.12 -19.56
CA ALA A 92 9.95 -11.39 -19.01
C ALA A 92 11.08 -12.00 -19.87
N GLY A 93 12.12 -12.51 -19.20
CA GLY A 93 13.28 -13.12 -19.86
C GLY A 93 14.27 -12.13 -20.49
N LYS A 94 13.99 -10.82 -20.47
CA LYS A 94 14.88 -9.80 -21.05
C LYS A 94 15.92 -9.25 -20.07
N GLY A 95 15.83 -9.57 -18.78
CA GLY A 95 16.77 -9.11 -17.76
C GLY A 95 16.69 -7.60 -17.44
N ILE A 96 15.56 -6.95 -17.77
CA ILE A 96 15.36 -5.50 -17.59
C ILE A 96 14.30 -5.14 -16.54
N ALA A 97 13.73 -6.13 -15.87
CA ALA A 97 12.79 -5.89 -14.77
C ALA A 97 13.54 -5.22 -13.61
N ASN A 98 12.91 -4.21 -13.00
CA ASN A 98 13.47 -3.53 -11.84
C ASN A 98 13.30 -4.43 -10.59
N PRO A 99 14.38 -4.93 -9.98
CA PRO A 99 14.28 -5.89 -8.88
C PRO A 99 14.08 -5.21 -7.51
N LEU A 100 14.03 -3.87 -7.44
CA LEU A 100 14.04 -3.15 -6.17
C LEU A 100 12.84 -3.48 -5.29
N ALA A 101 11.63 -3.59 -5.84
CA ALA A 101 10.45 -4.04 -5.09
C ALA A 101 10.66 -5.42 -4.44
N ALA A 102 11.32 -6.34 -5.15
CA ALA A 102 11.62 -7.67 -4.62
C ALA A 102 12.65 -7.62 -3.49
N ILE A 103 13.65 -6.76 -3.61
CA ILE A 103 14.66 -6.56 -2.56
C ILE A 103 14.04 -5.89 -1.32
N TRP A 104 13.15 -4.91 -1.53
CA TRP A 104 12.50 -4.18 -0.46
C TRP A 104 11.59 -5.08 0.39
N TYR A 105 10.76 -5.94 -0.22
CA TYR A 105 9.89 -6.80 0.59
C TYR A 105 10.71 -7.78 1.46
N ILE A 106 11.91 -8.19 1.04
CA ILE A 106 12.80 -9.05 1.85
C ILE A 106 13.27 -8.30 3.09
N TRP A 107 13.60 -7.02 2.93
CA TRP A 107 13.91 -6.15 4.06
C TRP A 107 12.71 -6.02 5.01
N ASP A 108 11.52 -5.77 4.47
CA ASP A 108 10.29 -5.66 5.26
C ASP A 108 9.96 -6.95 6.01
N LEU A 109 10.15 -8.10 5.36
CA LEU A 109 10.06 -9.40 6.01
C LEU A 109 11.07 -9.52 7.16
N GLY A 110 12.33 -9.10 6.95
CA GLY A 110 13.36 -9.11 8.00
C GLY A 110 12.97 -8.27 9.22
N VAL A 111 12.48 -7.04 8.98
CA VAL A 111 11.96 -6.17 10.05
C VAL A 111 10.77 -6.83 10.74
N PHE A 112 9.80 -7.35 9.98
CA PHE A 112 8.64 -8.03 10.54
C PHE A 112 9.05 -9.21 11.43
N LEU A 113 9.95 -10.09 10.98
CA LEU A 113 10.41 -11.24 11.76
C LEU A 113 11.15 -10.82 13.03
N LEU A 114 11.92 -9.73 13.02
CA LEU A 114 12.68 -9.26 14.18
C LEU A 114 11.82 -8.62 15.27
N TYR A 115 10.71 -7.97 14.89
CA TYR A 115 9.87 -7.21 15.82
C TYR A 115 8.52 -7.89 16.12
N TYR A 116 8.08 -8.82 15.27
CA TYR A 116 6.75 -9.43 15.31
C TYR A 116 6.76 -10.97 15.38
N ILE A 117 7.90 -11.61 15.65
CA ILE A 117 7.96 -13.02 16.11
C ILE A 117 8.71 -13.05 17.42
#